data_AF-A0A2N2M6S3-F1
#
_entry.id   AF-A0A2N2M6S3-F1
#
_cell.length_a   1.000
_cell.length_b   1.000
_cell.length_c   1.000
_cell.angle_alpha   90.00
_cell.angle_beta   90.00
_cell.angle_gamma   90.00
#
_symmetry.space_group_name_H-M   'P 1'
#
loop_
_entity.id
_entity.type
_entity.pdbx_description
1 polymer ?
#
loop_
_entity_poly.entity_id
_entity_poly.type
_entity_poly.pdbx_seq_one_letter_code
_entity_poly.pdbx_strand_id
1 'polypeptide(L)'
;MMIIMSTEATEVQIDEVLAKIDTLGFTPHTSRGAERTVIGVVGNNPINARDTFMVMEGVDRIVPISRPYKLASREFIAENSSFALDGVQMGGDGVVLIAGPCAVEDRNQILETALACQEAGAHA
;
A
#
# COMPACT_ATOMS: atom_id res chain seq x y z
N MET A 1 3.37 -10.90 6.73
CA MET A 1 2.85 -10.17 7.91
C MET A 1 3.35 -10.88 9.17
N MET A 2 3.32 -10.26 10.34
CA MET A 2 3.60 -10.91 11.61
C MET A 2 2.30 -11.09 12.38
N ILE A 3 2.04 -12.31 12.84
CA ILE A 3 0.98 -12.63 13.78
C ILE A 3 1.62 -12.70 15.16
N ILE A 4 1.14 -11.87 16.08
CA ILE A 4 1.58 -11.87 17.47
C ILE A 4 0.54 -12.66 18.26
N MET A 5 0.95 -13.75 18.87
CA MET A 5 0.09 -14.54 19.75
C MET A 5 -0.08 -13.85 21.10
N SER A 6 -1.20 -14.11 21.76
CA SER A 6 -1.43 -13.77 23.17
C SER A 6 -0.38 -14.44 24.06
N THR A 7 -0.06 -13.80 25.19
CA THR A 7 0.83 -14.37 26.22
C THR A 7 0.29 -15.67 26.82
N GLU A 8 -1.01 -15.89 26.72
CA GLU A 8 -1.73 -17.07 27.24
C GLU A 8 -2.06 -18.08 26.14
N ALA A 9 -1.60 -17.86 24.91
CA ALA A 9 -1.89 -18.73 23.78
C ALA A 9 -1.33 -20.14 24.03
N THR A 10 -2.19 -21.14 23.93
CA THR A 10 -1.83 -22.54 24.10
C THR A 10 -1.10 -23.08 22.87
N GLU A 11 -0.34 -24.17 23.03
CA GLU A 11 0.29 -24.85 21.89
C GLU A 11 -0.73 -25.28 20.83
N VAL A 12 -1.93 -25.70 21.25
CA VAL A 12 -3.02 -26.08 20.32
C VAL A 12 -3.44 -24.89 19.46
N GLN A 13 -3.63 -23.72 20.07
CA GLN A 13 -3.98 -22.49 19.33
C GLN A 13 -2.86 -22.04 18.39
N ILE A 14 -1.60 -22.21 18.79
CA ILE A 14 -0.43 -21.94 17.93
C ILE A 14 -0.44 -22.89 16.72
N ASP A 15 -0.63 -24.19 16.95
CA ASP A 15 -0.65 -25.21 15.91
C ASP A 15 -1.82 -25.02 14.93
N GLU A 16 -2.99 -24.58 15.42
CA GLU A 16 -4.13 -24.21 14.57
C GLU A 16 -3.80 -23.04 13.64
N VAL A 17 -3.14 -22.00 14.15
CA VAL A 17 -2.69 -20.86 13.33
C VAL A 17 -1.68 -21.34 12.28
N LEU A 18 -0.72 -22.19 12.65
CA LEU A 18 0.26 -22.74 11.71
C LEU A 18 -0.39 -23.58 10.61
N ALA A 19 -1.31 -24.48 10.99
CA ALA A 19 -2.06 -25.28 10.02
C ALA A 19 -2.90 -24.41 9.08
N LYS A 20 -3.48 -23.32 9.59
CA LYS A 20 -4.24 -22.36 8.77
C LYS A 20 -3.34 -21.60 7.78
N ILE A 21 -2.13 -21.21 8.19
CA ILE A 21 -1.12 -20.59 7.32
C ILE A 21 -0.78 -21.52 6.16
N ASP A 22 -0.47 -22.79 6.45
CA ASP A 22 -0.12 -23.79 5.43
C ASP A 22 -1.29 -24.07 4.48
N THR A 23 -2.51 -24.18 5.01
CA THR A 23 -3.74 -24.39 4.21
C THR A 23 -3.99 -23.26 3.22
N LEU A 24 -3.61 -22.03 3.58
CA LEU A 24 -3.72 -20.86 2.70
C LEU A 24 -2.52 -20.72 1.73
N GLY A 25 -1.59 -21.67 1.74
CA GLY A 25 -0.41 -21.69 0.85
C GLY A 25 0.68 -20.69 1.23
N PHE A 26 0.69 -20.23 2.48
CA PHE A 26 1.75 -19.38 3.02
C PHE A 26 2.79 -20.20 3.78
N THR A 27 3.96 -19.64 4.03
CA THR A 27 5.02 -20.28 4.81
C THR A 27 5.14 -19.63 6.19
N PRO A 28 4.94 -20.37 7.29
CA PRO A 28 5.13 -19.86 8.64
C PRO A 28 6.61 -19.86 9.05
N HIS A 29 7.00 -18.83 9.81
CA HIS A 29 8.27 -18.75 10.54
C HIS A 29 7.99 -18.41 11.99
N THR A 30 8.09 -19.40 12.87
CA THR A 30 7.78 -19.23 14.29
C THR A 30 9.00 -18.80 15.07
N SER A 31 8.84 -17.77 15.90
CA SER A 31 9.80 -17.35 16.92
C SER A 31 9.14 -17.44 18.29
N ARG A 32 9.62 -18.35 19.12
CA ARG A 32 9.14 -18.55 20.50
C ARG A 32 10.00 -17.71 21.43
N GLY A 33 9.49 -16.55 21.83
CA GLY A 33 10.13 -15.67 22.80
C GLY A 33 9.82 -16.10 24.24
N ALA A 34 10.52 -15.49 25.21
CA ALA A 34 10.29 -15.76 26.63
C ALA A 34 8.89 -15.31 27.10
N GLU A 35 8.33 -14.26 26.49
CA GLU A 35 7.02 -13.71 26.85
C GLU A 35 5.92 -14.00 25.83
N ARG A 36 6.26 -14.05 24.53
CA ARG A 36 5.28 -14.21 23.44
C ARG A 36 5.82 -15.04 22.29
N THR A 37 4.92 -15.76 21.63
CA THR A 37 5.18 -16.40 20.34
C THR A 37 4.81 -15.44 19.21
N VAL A 38 5.71 -15.28 18.25
CA VAL A 38 5.50 -14.47 17.04
C VAL A 38 5.62 -15.38 15.83
N ILE A 39 4.66 -15.31 14.92
CA ILE A 39 4.64 -16.10 13.69
C ILE A 39 4.77 -15.13 12.50
N GLY A 40 5.91 -15.17 11.84
CA GLY A 40 6.10 -14.53 10.55
C GLY A 40 5.39 -15.33 9.46
N VAL A 41 4.60 -14.65 8.63
CA VAL A 41 3.89 -15.25 7.49
C VAL A 41 4.50 -14.72 6.20
N VAL A 42 5.14 -15.61 5.45
CA VAL A 42 5.81 -15.33 4.18
C VAL A 42 4.98 -15.89 3.01
N GLY A 43 4.88 -15.13 1.93
CA GLY A 43 4.13 -15.52 0.74
C GLY A 43 3.65 -14.31 -0.06
N ASN A 44 2.85 -14.55 -1.09
CA ASN A 44 2.32 -13.47 -1.92
C ASN A 44 1.13 -12.77 -1.24
N ASN A 45 1.33 -11.50 -0.88
CA ASN A 45 0.34 -10.63 -0.26
C ASN A 45 -0.45 -11.23 0.93
N PRO A 46 0.23 -11.76 1.97
CA PRO A 46 -0.42 -12.46 3.08
C PRO A 46 -1.35 -11.56 3.91
N ILE A 47 -1.19 -10.24 3.81
CA ILE A 47 -2.04 -9.27 4.51
C ILE A 47 -3.51 -9.35 4.06
N ASN A 48 -3.81 -9.89 2.88
CA ASN A 48 -5.18 -10.10 2.41
C ASN A 48 -5.94 -11.12 3.28
N ALA A 49 -5.24 -12.03 3.95
CA ALA A 49 -5.82 -13.01 4.86
C ALA A 49 -5.88 -12.51 6.32
N ARG A 50 -5.54 -11.24 6.59
CA ARG A 50 -5.48 -10.65 7.94
C ARG A 50 -6.74 -10.96 8.76
N ASP A 51 -7.91 -10.70 8.20
CA ASP A 51 -9.16 -10.82 8.95
C ASP A 51 -9.49 -12.28 9.31
N THR A 52 -9.00 -13.24 8.51
CA THR A 52 -9.11 -14.67 8.82
C THR A 52 -8.32 -15.04 10.08
N PHE A 53 -7.12 -14.47 10.27
CA PHE A 53 -6.29 -14.77 11.43
C PHE A 53 -6.68 -13.95 12.66
N MET A 54 -7.20 -12.73 12.47
CA MET A 54 -7.57 -11.84 13.58
C MET A 54 -8.70 -12.41 14.45
N VAL A 55 -9.53 -13.29 13.91
CA VAL A 55 -10.63 -13.94 14.62
C VAL A 55 -10.25 -15.30 15.24
N MET A 56 -9.02 -15.78 15.02
CA MET A 56 -8.57 -17.05 15.60
C MET A 56 -8.22 -16.86 17.07
N GLU A 57 -8.54 -17.87 17.88
CA GLU A 57 -8.18 -17.84 19.30
C GLU A 57 -6.67 -17.83 19.50
N GLY A 58 -6.23 -17.15 20.56
CA GLY A 58 -4.81 -17.02 20.86
C GLY A 58 -4.07 -15.97 20.01
N VAL A 59 -4.70 -15.31 19.03
CA VAL A 59 -4.10 -14.19 18.29
C VAL A 59 -4.36 -12.87 19.03
N ASP A 60 -3.30 -12.13 19.38
CA ASP A 60 -3.40 -10.80 20.01
C ASP A 60 -3.56 -9.71 18.94
N ARG A 61 -2.63 -9.68 17.97
CA ARG A 61 -2.66 -8.69 16.89
C ARG A 61 -1.86 -9.13 15.68
N ILE A 62 -2.13 -8.48 14.54
CA ILE A 62 -1.42 -8.71 13.29
C ILE A 62 -0.75 -7.41 12.86
N VAL A 63 0.56 -7.49 12.62
CA VAL A 63 1.38 -6.37 12.16
C VAL A 63 1.80 -6.61 10.71
N PRO A 64 1.43 -5.71 9.77
CA PRO A 64 1.95 -5.80 8.40
C PRO A 64 3.47 -5.59 8.41
N ILE A 65 4.20 -6.44 7.70
CA ILE A 65 5.66 -6.28 7.51
C ILE A 65 5.90 -5.25 6.41
N SER A 66 5.21 -5.40 5.27
CA SER A 66 5.26 -4.46 4.17
C SER A 66 4.34 -3.27 4.43
N ARG A 67 4.77 -2.08 4.02
CA ARG A 67 3.93 -0.88 4.02
C ARG A 67 2.73 -1.06 3.06
N PRO A 68 1.55 -0.48 3.36
CA PRO A 68 0.36 -0.65 2.55
C PRO A 68 0.46 0.01 1.16
N TYR A 69 1.47 0.86 0.95
CA TYR A 69 1.73 1.58 -0.31
C TYR A 69 3.00 1.10 -1.01
N LYS A 70 3.33 -0.20 -0.90
CA LYS A 70 4.55 -0.81 -1.48
C LYS A 70 4.80 -0.38 -2.93
N LEU A 71 3.78 -0.43 -3.80
CA LEU A 71 3.95 -0.09 -5.22
C LEU A 71 4.21 1.39 -5.50
N ALA A 72 3.88 2.28 -4.56
CA ALA A 72 4.13 3.71 -4.66
C ALA A 72 5.33 4.16 -3.81
N SER A 73 6.02 3.23 -3.14
CA SER A 73 7.12 3.57 -2.23
C SER A 73 8.46 3.61 -2.94
N ARG A 74 9.28 4.61 -2.59
CA ARG A 74 10.69 4.70 -3.02
C ARG A 74 11.57 3.55 -2.52
N GLU A 75 11.13 2.89 -1.44
CA GLU A 75 11.78 1.69 -0.91
C GLU A 75 11.64 0.50 -1.88
N PHE A 76 10.55 0.43 -2.64
CA PHE A 76 10.29 -0.65 -3.58
C PHE A 76 10.58 -0.27 -5.04
N ILE A 77 10.29 0.97 -5.44
CA ILE A 77 10.60 1.53 -6.77
C ILE A 77 11.45 2.77 -6.54
N ALA A 78 12.77 2.63 -6.67
CA ALA A 78 13.71 3.70 -6.34
C ALA A 78 13.68 4.83 -7.38
N GLU A 79 13.32 4.49 -8.61
CA GLU A 79 13.31 5.39 -9.76
C GLU A 79 12.09 6.33 -9.75
N ASN A 80 12.25 7.50 -10.34
CA ASN A 80 11.12 8.42 -10.54
C ASN A 80 10.12 7.82 -11.54
N SER A 81 8.84 7.90 -11.21
CA SER A 81 7.76 7.63 -12.18
C SER A 81 7.62 8.81 -13.12
N SER A 82 7.86 8.59 -14.41
CA SER A 82 7.75 9.62 -15.44
C SER A 82 6.95 9.11 -16.64
N PHE A 83 6.07 9.93 -17.20
CA PHE A 83 5.29 9.62 -18.40
C PHE A 83 5.00 10.87 -19.23
N ALA A 84 4.78 10.71 -20.54
CA ALA A 84 4.45 11.81 -21.43
C ALA A 84 2.93 12.06 -21.46
N LEU A 85 2.52 13.33 -21.49
CA LEU A 85 1.15 13.78 -21.70
C LEU A 85 1.19 14.97 -22.68
N ASP A 86 0.57 14.83 -23.86
CA ASP A 86 0.50 15.86 -24.91
C ASP A 86 1.85 16.54 -25.22
N GLY A 87 2.93 15.76 -25.25
CA GLY A 87 4.29 16.23 -25.54
C GLY A 87 5.04 16.80 -24.33
N VAL A 88 4.43 16.82 -23.15
CA VAL A 88 5.03 17.27 -21.88
C VAL A 88 5.42 16.07 -21.02
N GLN A 89 6.65 16.08 -20.49
CA GLN A 89 7.15 15.01 -19.61
C GLN A 89 6.74 15.26 -18.15
N MET A 90 5.81 14.46 -17.63
CA MET A 90 5.43 14.44 -16.21
C MET A 90 6.46 13.66 -15.40
N GLY A 91 6.75 14.12 -14.17
CA GLY A 91 7.68 13.46 -13.24
C GLY A 91 9.16 13.53 -13.62
N GLY A 92 9.52 14.38 -14.61
CA GLY A 92 10.91 14.70 -14.95
C GLY A 92 11.49 15.82 -14.08
N ASP A 93 12.66 16.33 -14.47
CA ASP A 93 13.38 17.38 -13.72
C ASP A 93 12.83 18.81 -13.94
N GLY A 94 11.95 18.98 -14.93
CA GLY A 94 11.32 20.26 -15.26
C GLY A 94 10.09 20.57 -14.40
N VAL A 95 9.69 21.85 -14.40
CA VAL A 95 8.45 22.28 -13.76
C VAL A 95 7.31 22.20 -14.77
N VAL A 96 6.29 21.40 -14.47
CA VAL A 96 5.04 21.37 -15.23
C VAL A 96 4.03 22.32 -14.57
N LEU A 97 3.44 23.20 -15.37
CA LEU A 97 2.40 24.14 -14.94
C LEU A 97 1.04 23.67 -15.47
N ILE A 98 0.12 23.35 -14.55
CA ILE A 98 -1.28 23.02 -14.85
C ILE A 98 -2.15 24.17 -14.37
N ALA A 99 -2.98 24.75 -15.23
CA ALA A 99 -3.77 25.92 -14.89
C ALA A 99 -5.17 25.89 -15.51
N GLY A 100 -6.16 26.30 -14.73
CA GLY A 100 -7.56 26.37 -15.16
C GLY A 100 -8.46 26.83 -14.03
N PRO A 101 -9.75 27.06 -14.30
CA PRO A 101 -10.69 27.45 -13.27
C PRO A 101 -11.01 26.26 -12.35
N CYS A 102 -11.32 26.53 -11.08
CA CYS A 102 -11.70 25.48 -10.13
C CYS A 102 -13.04 24.81 -10.49
N ALA A 103 -13.94 25.54 -11.15
CA ALA A 103 -15.22 25.05 -11.64
C ALA A 103 -15.47 25.60 -13.05
N VAL A 104 -16.07 24.77 -13.91
CA VAL A 104 -16.57 25.20 -15.22
C VAL A 104 -17.96 25.79 -14.99
N GLU A 105 -18.05 27.11 -15.01
CA GLU A 105 -19.28 27.84 -14.70
C GLU A 105 -20.08 28.14 -15.97
N ASP A 106 -19.37 28.45 -17.06
CA ASP A 106 -19.98 28.59 -18.38
C ASP A 106 -18.96 28.38 -19.52
N ARG A 107 -19.47 28.36 -20.75
CA ARG A 107 -18.67 28.09 -21.96
C ARG A 107 -17.66 29.20 -22.27
N ASN A 108 -17.99 30.46 -22.01
CA ASN A 108 -17.10 31.58 -22.32
C ASN A 108 -15.97 31.63 -21.30
N GLN A 109 -16.29 31.51 -20.01
CA GLN A 109 -15.32 31.46 -18.91
C GLN A 109 -14.24 30.38 -19.15
N ILE A 110 -14.63 29.15 -19.49
CA ILE A 110 -13.66 28.07 -19.70
C ILE A 110 -12.78 28.29 -20.93
N LEU A 111 -13.33 28.79 -22.04
CA LEU A 111 -12.56 29.02 -23.27
C LEU A 111 -11.60 30.19 -23.14
N GLU A 112 -12.04 31.30 -22.55
CA GLU A 112 -11.18 32.47 -22.29
C GLU A 112 -10.03 32.10 -21.34
N THR A 113 -10.32 31.32 -20.29
CA THR A 113 -9.29 30.86 -19.34
C THR A 113 -8.29 29.93 -20.03
N ALA A 114 -8.75 28.95 -20.82
CA ALA A 114 -7.87 28.03 -21.51
C ALA A 114 -6.89 28.74 -22.46
N LEU A 115 -7.39 29.72 -23.23
CA LEU A 115 -6.56 30.53 -24.13
C LEU A 115 -5.54 31.36 -23.35
N ALA A 116 -5.97 32.07 -22.30
CA ALA A 116 -5.07 32.88 -21.48
C ALA A 116 -3.99 32.05 -20.78
N CYS A 117 -4.34 30.85 -20.28
CA CYS A 117 -3.37 29.93 -19.66
C CYS A 117 -2.35 29.41 -20.70
N GLN A 118 -2.80 29.05 -21.90
CA GLN A 118 -1.90 28.61 -22.98
C GLN A 118 -0.94 29.73 -23.40
N GLU A 119 -1.43 30.95 -23.60
CA GLU A 119 -0.61 32.13 -23.93
C GLU A 119 0.43 32.44 -22.85
N ALA A 120 0.08 32.21 -21.58
CA ALA A 120 1.00 32.39 -20.44
C ALA A 120 2.01 31.24 -20.26
N GLY A 121 1.94 30.18 -21.08
CA GLY A 121 2.87 29.04 -21.04
C GLY A 121 2.47 27.91 -20.09
N ALA A 122 1.18 27.78 -19.75
CA ALA A 122 0.69 26.57 -19.10
C ALA A 122 0.84 25.35 -20.03
N HIS A 123 1.10 24.19 -19.43
CA HIS A 123 1.34 22.93 -20.13
C HIS A 123 0.07 22.07 -20.23
N ALA A 124 -0.86 22.24 -19.28
CA ALA A 124 -2.15 21.55 -19.22
C ALA A 124 -3.19 22.39 -18.49
#